data_AF-A0A6L9W1U7-F1
#
_entry.id   AF-A0A6L9W1U7-F1
#
_cell.length_a   1.000
_cell.length_b   1.000
_cell.length_c   1.000
_cell.angle_alpha   90.00
_cell.angle_beta   90.00
_cell.angle_gamma   90.00
#
_symmetry.space_group_name_H-M   'P 1'
#
loop_
_entity.id
_entity.type
_entity.pdbx_description
1 polymer ?
#
loop_
_entity_poly.entity_id
_entity_poly.type
_entity_poly.pdbx_seq_one_letter_code
_entity_poly.pdbx_strand_id
1 'polypeptide(L)'
;MGRLIAVVLFVALLVPGVLLGRAWGLASGQRTVAAGAVELAEPTPEGLAVLRRQAAHGKRLRLLGLLLGVAGILASVVLLAEASVFLWVPVLTVGLLAGVLLGEATRPRPRWALSSPPRRPRLGELVSGWLVWTMRGVVLAELVTAGAMWREGDLGGTVFWAVAGVPLAAWLTAEVALLRVLVRPLPADGADVPVDEALRTWTAHLVTAAASVTALLPFGTLLLRAGLDLGDRVTEGIDVTPVALVAGGFSALAAGLAVGVFLFGWLRPVRSTAPALAG
;
A
#
# COMPACT_ATOMS: atom_id res chain seq x y z
N MET A 1 28.64 -13.27 -19.89
CA MET A 1 27.84 -12.14 -19.36
C MET A 1 26.33 -12.39 -19.36
N GLY A 2 25.67 -12.60 -20.51
CA GLY A 2 24.20 -12.73 -20.57
C GLY A 2 23.56 -13.81 -19.67
N ARG A 3 24.20 -14.98 -19.50
CA ARG A 3 23.72 -16.04 -18.60
C ARG A 3 23.81 -15.68 -17.11
N LEU A 4 24.84 -14.92 -16.71
CA LEU A 4 25.02 -14.48 -15.32
C LEU A 4 23.99 -13.39 -14.96
N ILE A 5 23.75 -12.45 -15.89
CA ILE A 5 22.72 -11.42 -15.75
C ILE A 5 21.33 -12.07 -15.62
N ALA A 6 21.00 -13.05 -16.46
CA ALA A 6 19.73 -13.77 -16.37
C ALA A 6 19.55 -14.50 -15.03
N VAL A 7 20.59 -15.15 -14.52
CA VAL A 7 20.55 -15.84 -13.22
C VAL A 7 20.44 -14.84 -12.05
N VAL A 8 21.19 -13.73 -12.09
CA VAL A 8 21.10 -12.68 -11.07
C VAL A 8 19.73 -12.03 -11.09
N LEU A 9 19.18 -11.70 -12.26
CA LEU A 9 17.81 -11.20 -12.40
C LEU A 9 16.80 -12.21 -11.89
N PHE A 10 16.97 -13.49 -12.21
CA PHE A 10 16.08 -14.54 -11.73
C PHE A 10 16.09 -14.66 -10.20
N VAL A 11 17.25 -14.71 -9.57
CA VAL A 11 17.37 -14.78 -8.10
C VAL A 11 16.87 -13.49 -7.44
N ALA A 12 17.22 -12.33 -8.01
CA ALA A 12 16.79 -11.02 -7.53
C ALA A 12 15.28 -10.83 -7.63
N LEU A 13 14.60 -11.37 -8.63
CA LEU A 13 13.14 -11.35 -8.70
C LEU A 13 12.50 -12.43 -7.81
N LEU A 14 13.05 -13.64 -7.80
CA LEU A 14 12.41 -14.80 -7.19
C LEU A 14 12.47 -14.75 -5.67
N VAL A 15 13.60 -14.36 -5.07
CA VAL A 15 13.73 -14.34 -3.60
C VAL A 15 12.82 -13.28 -2.95
N PRO A 16 12.83 -12.00 -3.37
CA PRO A 16 11.88 -11.01 -2.88
C PRO A 16 10.44 -11.40 -3.20
N GLY A 17 10.16 -11.91 -4.40
CA GLY A 17 8.83 -12.37 -4.80
C GLY A 17 8.28 -13.45 -3.85
N VAL A 18 9.10 -14.44 -3.48
CA VAL A 18 8.72 -15.51 -2.54
C VAL A 18 8.53 -14.97 -1.13
N LEU A 19 9.42 -14.09 -0.65
CA LEU A 19 9.31 -13.50 0.69
C LEU A 19 8.08 -12.60 0.82
N LEU A 20 7.80 -11.78 -0.20
CA LEU A 20 6.59 -10.98 -0.30
C LEU A 20 5.35 -11.86 -0.39
N GLY A 21 5.35 -12.88 -1.25
CA GLY A 21 4.27 -13.84 -1.38
C GLY A 21 3.95 -14.52 -0.04
N ARG A 22 4.98 -14.92 0.71
CA ARG A 22 4.81 -15.48 2.06
C ARG A 22 4.22 -14.47 3.03
N ALA A 23 4.78 -13.25 3.10
CA ALA A 23 4.32 -12.22 4.03
C ALA A 23 2.87 -11.82 3.77
N TRP A 24 2.49 -11.65 2.50
CA TRP A 24 1.11 -11.33 2.10
C TRP A 24 0.18 -12.54 2.17
N GLY A 25 0.70 -13.76 2.06
CA GLY A 25 -0.03 -15.00 2.36
C GLY A 25 -0.45 -15.06 3.84
N LEU A 26 0.48 -14.76 4.76
CA LEU A 26 0.18 -14.67 6.19
C LEU A 26 -0.83 -13.56 6.50
N ALA A 27 -0.68 -12.39 5.87
CA ALA A 27 -1.67 -11.31 5.98
C ALA A 27 -3.05 -11.77 5.50
N SER A 28 -3.12 -12.51 4.40
CA SER A 28 -4.38 -13.07 3.89
C SER A 28 -5.03 -14.02 4.89
N GLY A 29 -4.25 -14.84 5.60
CA GLY A 29 -4.75 -15.67 6.71
C GLY A 29 -5.35 -14.85 7.86
N GLN A 30 -4.70 -13.76 8.26
CA GLN A 30 -5.22 -12.86 9.30
C GLN A 30 -6.55 -12.22 8.88
N ARG A 31 -6.72 -11.90 7.60
CA ARG A 31 -8.01 -11.45 7.07
C ARG A 31 -9.10 -12.49 7.21
N THR A 32 -8.81 -13.75 6.86
CA THR A 32 -9.82 -14.82 6.94
C THR A 32 -10.26 -15.05 8.38
N VAL A 33 -9.33 -14.99 9.33
CA VAL A 33 -9.64 -15.06 10.76
C VAL A 33 -10.48 -13.86 11.20
N ALA A 34 -10.08 -12.64 10.83
CA ALA A 34 -10.81 -11.43 11.17
C ALA A 34 -12.22 -11.39 10.55
N ALA A 35 -12.37 -11.80 9.29
CA ALA A 35 -13.67 -11.91 8.63
C ALA A 35 -14.53 -13.01 9.25
N GLY A 36 -13.96 -14.19 9.51
CA GLY A 36 -14.63 -15.28 10.20
C GLY A 36 -15.09 -14.90 11.60
N ALA A 37 -14.31 -14.12 12.35
CA ALA A 37 -14.72 -13.62 13.66
C ALA A 37 -15.95 -12.69 13.58
N VAL A 38 -16.08 -11.91 12.50
CA VAL A 38 -17.27 -11.07 12.23
C VAL A 38 -18.47 -11.90 11.78
N GLU A 39 -18.27 -13.04 11.13
CA GLU A 39 -19.35 -13.96 10.74
C GLU A 39 -19.82 -14.84 11.92
N LEU A 40 -18.93 -15.17 12.85
CA LEU A 40 -19.23 -16.00 14.03
C LEU A 40 -20.02 -15.25 15.12
N ALA A 41 -19.89 -13.93 15.18
CA ALA A 41 -20.62 -13.09 16.15
C ALA A 41 -21.64 -12.22 15.42
N GLU A 42 -22.92 -12.38 15.75
CA GLU A 42 -23.96 -11.52 15.18
C GLU A 42 -23.74 -10.07 15.67
N PRO A 43 -23.46 -9.12 14.76
CA PRO A 43 -23.18 -7.74 15.15
C PRO A 43 -24.43 -7.11 15.75
N THR A 44 -24.27 -6.29 16.78
CA THR A 44 -25.40 -5.53 17.33
C THR A 44 -25.98 -4.57 16.27
N PRO A 45 -27.22 -4.08 16.42
CA PRO A 45 -27.78 -3.05 15.54
C PRO A 45 -26.88 -1.79 15.44
N GLU A 46 -26.20 -1.45 16.54
CA GLU A 46 -25.23 -0.35 16.58
C GLU A 46 -23.98 -0.68 15.75
N GLY A 47 -23.46 -1.91 15.86
CA GLY A 47 -22.36 -2.43 15.05
C GLY A 47 -22.67 -2.43 13.56
N LEU A 48 -23.87 -2.86 13.17
CA LEU A 48 -24.34 -2.82 11.78
C LEU A 48 -24.45 -1.38 11.25
N ALA A 49 -24.93 -0.43 12.07
CA ALA A 49 -25.01 0.98 11.70
C ALA A 49 -23.60 1.58 11.48
N VAL A 50 -22.63 1.21 12.32
CA VAL A 50 -21.22 1.62 12.15
C VAL A 50 -20.65 1.06 10.85
N LEU A 51 -20.82 -0.23 10.57
CA LEU A 51 -20.33 -0.87 9.36
C LEU A 51 -20.91 -0.20 8.09
N ARG A 52 -22.22 0.08 8.08
CA ARG A 52 -22.87 0.79 6.97
C ARG A 52 -22.34 2.20 6.79
N ARG A 53 -22.16 2.96 7.88
CA ARG A 53 -21.61 4.32 7.83
C ARG A 53 -20.18 4.34 7.30
N GLN A 54 -19.34 3.41 7.76
CA GLN A 54 -17.95 3.30 7.30
C GLN A 54 -17.86 2.82 5.85
N ALA A 55 -18.70 1.87 5.44
CA ALA A 55 -18.77 1.43 4.05
C ALA A 55 -19.19 2.57 3.10
N ALA A 56 -20.18 3.38 3.50
CA ALA A 56 -20.61 4.54 2.73
C ALA A 56 -19.49 5.61 2.62
N HIS A 57 -18.81 5.89 3.74
CA HIS A 57 -17.67 6.82 3.76
C HIS A 57 -16.52 6.35 2.88
N GLY A 58 -16.13 5.07 3.02
CA GLY A 58 -15.08 4.46 2.20
C GLY A 58 -15.45 4.46 0.72
N LYS A 59 -16.71 4.17 0.36
CA LYS A 59 -17.18 4.25 -1.03
C LYS A 59 -17.05 5.66 -1.59
N ARG A 60 -17.44 6.70 -0.83
CA ARG A 60 -17.33 8.10 -1.26
C ARG A 60 -15.88 8.50 -1.52
N LEU A 61 -14.96 8.18 -0.62
CA LEU A 61 -13.56 8.57 -0.80
C LEU A 61 -12.84 7.77 -1.89
N ARG A 62 -13.18 6.50 -2.09
CA ARG A 62 -12.69 5.72 -3.24
C ARG A 62 -13.21 6.26 -4.57
N LEU A 63 -14.46 6.71 -4.62
CA LEU A 63 -15.01 7.37 -5.80
C LEU A 63 -14.30 8.70 -6.07
N LEU A 64 -14.04 9.51 -5.03
CA LEU A 64 -13.25 10.73 -5.17
C LEU A 64 -11.84 10.44 -5.67
N GLY A 65 -11.20 9.38 -5.18
CA GLY A 65 -9.91 8.91 -5.69
C GLY A 65 -9.96 8.49 -7.15
N LEU A 66 -11.02 7.77 -7.57
CA LEU A 66 -11.25 7.44 -8.97
C LEU A 66 -11.42 8.70 -9.82
N LEU A 67 -12.24 9.65 -9.38
CA LEU A 67 -12.46 10.92 -10.08
C LEU A 67 -11.17 11.73 -10.20
N LEU A 68 -10.35 11.76 -9.14
CA LEU A 68 -9.05 12.40 -9.14
C LEU A 68 -8.10 11.73 -10.14
N GLY A 69 -8.10 10.40 -10.21
CA GLY A 69 -7.34 9.64 -11.20
C GLY A 69 -7.77 9.96 -12.62
N VAL A 70 -9.08 9.97 -12.90
CA VAL A 70 -9.62 10.33 -14.23
C VAL A 70 -9.30 11.79 -14.58
N ALA A 71 -9.43 12.72 -13.64
CA ALA A 71 -9.06 14.12 -13.85
C ALA A 71 -7.56 14.27 -14.15
N GLY A 72 -6.70 13.50 -13.47
CA GLY A 72 -5.28 13.44 -13.76
C GLY A 72 -4.97 12.89 -15.17
N ILE A 73 -5.71 11.89 -15.64
CA ILE A 73 -5.62 11.40 -17.03
C ILE A 73 -6.00 12.51 -18.01
N LEU A 74 -7.12 13.20 -17.79
CA LEU A 74 -7.55 14.28 -18.67
C LEU A 74 -6.51 15.41 -18.71
N ALA A 75 -5.94 15.77 -17.55
CA ALA A 75 -4.86 16.75 -17.47
C ALA A 75 -3.60 16.27 -18.22
N SER A 76 -3.22 15.00 -18.09
CA SER A 76 -2.05 14.46 -18.81
C SER A 76 -2.28 14.43 -20.32
N VAL A 77 -3.49 14.12 -20.78
CA VAL A 77 -3.87 14.19 -22.21
C VAL A 77 -3.75 15.63 -22.73
N VAL A 78 -4.24 16.62 -21.99
CA VAL A 78 -4.15 18.04 -22.41
C VAL A 78 -2.71 18.52 -22.49
N LEU A 79 -1.86 18.11 -21.53
CA LEU A 79 -0.48 18.59 -21.43
C LEU A 79 0.51 17.83 -22.31
N LEU A 80 0.26 16.55 -22.57
CA LEU A 80 1.23 15.62 -23.19
C LEU A 80 0.68 14.92 -24.45
N ALA A 81 -0.59 15.17 -24.81
CA ALA A 81 -1.26 14.57 -25.96
C ALA A 81 -1.08 13.04 -26.01
N GLU A 82 -0.55 12.50 -27.11
CA GLU A 82 -0.35 11.05 -27.31
C GLU A 82 0.63 10.44 -26.31
N ALA A 83 1.62 11.20 -25.84
CA ALA A 83 2.59 10.72 -24.85
C ALA A 83 1.95 10.42 -23.48
N SER A 84 0.73 10.92 -23.25
CA SER A 84 -0.01 10.69 -22.00
C SER A 84 -0.44 9.24 -21.79
N VAL A 85 -0.58 8.43 -22.86
CA VAL A 85 -1.13 7.06 -22.79
C VAL A 85 -0.36 6.19 -21.78
N PHE A 86 0.96 6.37 -21.70
CA PHE A 86 1.82 5.64 -20.78
C PHE A 86 1.62 6.03 -19.29
N LEU A 87 1.02 7.20 -19.03
CA LEU A 87 0.74 7.71 -17.69
C LEU A 87 -0.66 7.35 -17.19
N TRP A 88 -1.55 6.84 -18.04
CA TRP A 88 -2.95 6.64 -17.67
C TRP A 88 -3.09 5.67 -16.50
N VAL A 89 -2.46 4.50 -16.61
CA VAL A 89 -2.51 3.47 -15.57
C VAL A 89 -1.83 3.92 -14.27
N PRO A 90 -0.60 4.49 -14.29
CA PRO A 90 0.01 5.05 -13.07
C PRO A 90 -0.83 6.14 -12.40
N VAL A 91 -1.35 7.11 -13.16
CA VAL A 91 -2.16 8.22 -12.62
C VAL A 91 -3.46 7.71 -12.01
N LEU A 92 -4.14 6.78 -12.69
CA LEU A 92 -5.34 6.14 -12.15
C LEU A 92 -5.04 5.37 -10.87
N THR A 93 -3.93 4.62 -10.85
CA THR A 93 -3.49 3.86 -9.68
C THR A 93 -3.24 4.78 -8.49
N VAL A 94 -2.52 5.88 -8.68
CA VAL A 94 -2.28 6.90 -7.64
C VAL A 94 -3.60 7.48 -7.12
N GLY A 95 -4.52 7.86 -8.02
CA GLY A 95 -5.84 8.37 -7.62
C GLY A 95 -6.63 7.36 -6.77
N LEU A 96 -6.68 6.10 -7.18
CA LEU A 96 -7.35 5.03 -6.43
C LEU A 96 -6.70 4.81 -5.06
N LEU A 97 -5.38 4.73 -4.98
CA LEU A 97 -4.64 4.56 -3.72
C LEU A 97 -4.82 5.76 -2.79
N ALA A 98 -4.86 6.98 -3.32
CA ALA A 98 -5.18 8.17 -2.55
C ALA A 98 -6.59 8.08 -1.93
N GLY A 99 -7.59 7.64 -2.71
CA GLY A 99 -8.94 7.41 -2.20
C GLY A 99 -9.01 6.34 -1.09
N VAL A 100 -8.20 5.28 -1.20
CA VAL A 100 -8.07 4.24 -0.16
C VAL A 100 -7.41 4.83 1.10
N LEU A 101 -6.26 5.47 0.95
CA LEU A 101 -5.50 6.03 2.07
C LEU A 101 -6.30 7.09 2.82
N LEU A 102 -6.92 8.03 2.11
CA LEU A 102 -7.79 9.03 2.71
C LEU A 102 -9.02 8.38 3.35
N GLY A 103 -9.60 7.36 2.70
CA GLY A 103 -10.72 6.57 3.23
C GLY A 103 -10.44 6.00 4.61
N GLU A 104 -9.27 5.37 4.74
CA GLU A 104 -8.82 4.72 5.96
C GLU A 104 -8.34 5.76 7.01
N ALA A 105 -7.55 6.74 6.58
CA ALA A 105 -7.03 7.79 7.45
C ALA A 105 -8.12 8.72 8.00
N THR A 106 -9.28 8.82 7.35
CA THR A 106 -10.42 9.64 7.79
C THR A 106 -11.60 8.82 8.32
N ARG A 107 -11.47 7.49 8.41
CA ARG A 107 -12.58 6.57 8.75
C ARG A 107 -13.35 7.04 10.00
N PRO A 108 -14.70 7.08 9.97
CA PRO A 108 -15.51 7.48 11.11
C PRO A 108 -15.26 6.59 12.33
N ARG A 109 -15.14 7.21 13.51
CA ARG A 109 -14.86 6.51 14.76
C ARG A 109 -16.12 5.81 15.28
N PRO A 110 -16.07 4.49 15.56
CA PRO A 110 -17.12 3.80 16.31
C PRO A 110 -17.18 4.30 17.75
N ARG A 111 -18.38 4.33 18.33
CA ARG A 111 -18.66 4.80 19.70
C ARG A 111 -19.06 3.64 20.60
N TRP A 112 -18.18 2.67 20.78
CA TRP A 112 -18.46 1.58 21.73
C TRP A 112 -18.09 1.98 23.16
N ALA A 113 -18.68 1.26 24.12
CA ALA A 113 -18.16 1.20 25.47
C ALA A 113 -16.69 0.76 25.44
N LEU A 114 -15.84 1.44 26.20
CA LEU A 114 -14.40 1.17 26.23
C LEU A 114 -14.05 0.24 27.39
N SER A 115 -12.99 -0.57 27.22
CA SER A 115 -12.52 -1.44 28.27
C SER A 115 -12.14 -0.65 29.53
N SER A 116 -12.41 -1.22 30.71
CA SER A 116 -11.97 -0.68 32.00
C SER A 116 -11.17 -1.76 32.74
N PRO A 117 -9.84 -1.60 32.91
CA PRO A 117 -9.01 -0.46 32.50
C PRO A 117 -8.84 -0.34 30.97
N PRO A 118 -8.53 0.86 30.44
CA PRO A 118 -8.36 1.09 29.00
C PRO A 118 -7.13 0.36 28.46
N ARG A 119 -7.34 -0.67 27.63
CA ARG A 119 -6.29 -1.38 26.92
C ARG A 119 -6.16 -0.81 25.51
N ARG A 120 -4.93 -0.61 25.03
CA ARG A 120 -4.66 -0.21 23.64
C ARG A 120 -4.14 -1.41 22.83
N PRO A 121 -4.49 -1.51 21.54
CA PRO A 121 -3.92 -2.54 20.69
C PRO A 121 -2.42 -2.31 20.47
N ARG A 122 -1.66 -3.39 20.35
CA ARG A 122 -0.26 -3.33 19.91
C ARG A 122 -0.21 -3.43 18.39
N LEU A 123 0.74 -2.75 17.75
CA LEU A 123 0.87 -2.78 16.29
C LEU A 123 1.05 -4.21 15.76
N GLY A 124 1.82 -5.04 16.48
CA GLY A 124 2.04 -6.44 16.12
C GLY A 124 0.80 -7.35 16.25
N GLU A 125 -0.26 -6.91 16.93
CA GLU A 125 -1.55 -7.61 16.95
C GLU A 125 -2.37 -7.34 15.68
N LEU A 126 -2.13 -6.19 15.02
CA LEU A 126 -2.95 -5.71 13.90
C LEU A 126 -2.32 -5.95 12.53
N VAL A 127 -1.00 -5.86 12.44
CA VAL A 127 -0.23 -6.04 11.21
C VAL A 127 1.16 -6.52 11.55
N SER A 128 1.74 -7.34 10.67
CA SER A 128 3.13 -7.75 10.82
C SER A 128 4.05 -6.53 10.90
N GLY A 129 4.84 -6.44 11.97
CA GLY A 129 5.84 -5.37 12.13
C GLY A 129 6.85 -5.34 10.99
N TRP A 130 7.13 -6.51 10.38
CA TRP A 130 7.98 -6.61 9.19
C TRP A 130 7.38 -5.86 8.00
N LEU A 131 6.07 -6.01 7.71
CA LEU A 131 5.42 -5.30 6.61
C LEU A 131 5.48 -3.78 6.79
N VAL A 132 5.30 -3.29 8.01
CA VAL A 132 5.39 -1.85 8.33
C VAL A 132 6.82 -1.35 8.14
N TRP A 133 7.82 -2.10 8.60
CA TRP A 133 9.22 -1.74 8.40
C TRP A 133 9.64 -1.78 6.93
N THR A 134 9.21 -2.79 6.17
CA THR A 134 9.46 -2.85 4.72
C THR A 134 8.84 -1.66 4.01
N MET A 135 7.59 -1.30 4.33
CA MET A 135 6.94 -0.11 3.78
C MET A 135 7.78 1.15 4.04
N ARG A 136 8.19 1.39 5.29
CA ARG A 136 9.02 2.55 5.66
C ARG A 136 10.38 2.54 4.96
N GLY A 137 11.03 1.39 4.89
CA GLY A 137 12.32 1.21 4.24
C GLY A 137 12.25 1.51 2.74
N VAL A 138 11.20 1.04 2.05
CA VAL A 138 10.98 1.33 0.63
C VAL A 138 10.71 2.81 0.40
N VAL A 139 9.85 3.44 1.21
CA VAL A 139 9.59 4.89 1.09
C VAL A 139 10.88 5.68 1.30
N LEU A 140 11.67 5.33 2.32
CA LEU A 140 12.94 5.99 2.56
C LEU A 140 13.92 5.80 1.40
N ALA A 141 14.05 4.59 0.87
CA ALA A 141 14.90 4.30 -0.27
C ALA A 141 14.47 5.12 -1.50
N GLU A 142 13.17 5.18 -1.76
CA GLU A 142 12.61 6.00 -2.84
C GLU A 142 12.97 7.48 -2.69
N LEU A 143 12.73 8.07 -1.52
CA LEU A 143 13.01 9.48 -1.27
C LEU A 143 14.51 9.80 -1.39
N VAL A 144 15.37 8.89 -0.93
CA VAL A 144 16.83 9.05 -1.05
C VAL A 144 17.26 8.96 -2.51
N THR A 145 16.78 7.97 -3.27
CA THR A 145 17.11 7.81 -4.68
C THR A 145 16.60 8.98 -5.52
N ALA A 146 15.35 9.41 -5.32
CA ALA A 146 14.79 10.58 -5.99
C ALA A 146 15.58 11.85 -5.64
N GLY A 147 15.95 12.04 -4.38
CA GLY A 147 16.76 13.18 -3.92
C GLY A 147 18.16 13.20 -4.52
N ALA A 148 18.81 12.04 -4.61
CA ALA A 148 20.13 11.89 -5.23
C ALA A 148 20.08 12.26 -6.72
N MET A 149 19.13 11.69 -7.47
CA MET A 149 18.96 11.95 -8.91
C MET A 149 18.54 13.39 -9.19
N TRP A 150 17.74 14.01 -8.32
CA TRP A 150 17.40 15.44 -8.45
C TRP A 150 18.63 16.33 -8.26
N ARG A 151 19.46 16.04 -7.25
CA ARG A 151 20.71 16.77 -6.99
C ARG A 151 21.71 16.65 -8.14
N GLU A 152 21.74 15.51 -8.81
CA GLU A 152 22.61 15.24 -9.96
C GLU A 152 22.07 15.82 -11.29
N GLY A 153 20.84 16.35 -11.27
CA GLY A 153 20.20 16.97 -12.44
C GLY A 153 19.45 16.00 -13.35
N ASP A 154 19.39 14.72 -12.98
CA ASP A 154 18.74 13.66 -13.77
C ASP A 154 17.21 13.69 -13.70
N LEU A 155 16.67 14.39 -12.69
CA LEU A 155 15.24 14.65 -12.52
C LEU A 155 14.95 16.15 -12.60
N GLY A 156 14.01 16.55 -13.47
CA GLY A 156 13.46 17.90 -13.46
C GLY A 156 12.66 18.17 -12.19
N GLY A 157 12.61 19.44 -11.74
CA GLY A 157 11.95 19.80 -10.47
C GLY A 157 10.50 19.34 -10.34
N THR A 158 9.69 19.43 -11.41
CA THR A 158 8.31 18.95 -11.43
C THR A 158 8.23 17.43 -11.25
N VAL A 159 9.11 16.69 -11.91
CA VAL A 159 9.15 15.22 -11.84
C VAL A 159 9.59 14.76 -10.45
N PHE A 160 10.60 15.42 -9.87
CA PHE A 160 11.03 15.15 -8.50
C PHE A 160 9.86 15.26 -7.51
N TRP A 161 9.06 16.33 -7.56
CA TRP A 161 7.91 16.47 -6.66
C TRP A 161 6.82 15.44 -6.90
N ALA A 162 6.60 15.01 -8.15
CA ALA A 162 5.65 13.93 -8.42
C ALA A 162 6.15 12.59 -7.86
N VAL A 163 7.43 12.28 -8.07
CA VAL A 163 8.05 11.00 -7.74
C VAL A 163 8.36 10.87 -6.25
N ALA A 164 8.77 11.94 -5.57
CA ALA A 164 9.05 11.93 -4.13
C ALA A 164 7.84 12.39 -3.28
N GLY A 165 7.12 13.42 -3.74
CA GLY A 165 6.02 14.03 -2.98
C GLY A 165 4.81 13.11 -2.85
N VAL A 166 4.46 12.34 -3.89
CA VAL A 166 3.33 11.40 -3.85
C VAL A 166 3.58 10.25 -2.86
N PRO A 167 4.72 9.52 -2.90
CA PRO A 167 5.04 8.51 -1.89
C PRO A 167 5.13 9.08 -0.48
N LEU A 168 5.71 10.27 -0.30
CA LEU A 168 5.79 10.93 1.01
C LEU A 168 4.39 11.23 1.57
N ALA A 169 3.50 11.82 0.77
CA ALA A 169 2.13 12.10 1.20
C ALA A 169 1.36 10.82 1.51
N ALA A 170 1.56 9.76 0.70
CA ALA A 170 0.96 8.46 0.93
C ALA A 170 1.46 7.82 2.25
N TRP A 171 2.77 7.88 2.50
CA TRP A 171 3.38 7.38 3.72
C TRP A 171 2.87 8.13 4.96
N LEU A 172 2.88 9.46 4.94
CA LEU A 172 2.37 10.26 6.07
C LEU A 172 0.89 9.97 6.35
N THR A 173 0.08 9.81 5.29
CA THR A 173 -1.34 9.44 5.44
C THR A 173 -1.51 8.05 6.05
N ALA A 174 -0.65 7.10 5.66
CA ALA A 174 -0.64 5.76 6.24
C ALA A 174 -0.22 5.77 7.71
N GLU A 175 0.82 6.52 8.08
CA GLU A 175 1.25 6.67 9.49
C GLU A 175 0.16 7.30 10.35
N VAL A 176 -0.54 8.32 9.83
CA VAL A 176 -1.70 8.91 10.52
C VAL A 176 -2.80 7.87 10.74
N ALA A 177 -3.11 7.05 9.73
CA ALA A 177 -4.11 5.99 9.86
C ALA A 177 -3.70 4.93 10.90
N LEU A 178 -2.44 4.48 10.88
CA LEU A 178 -1.89 3.54 11.86
C LEU A 178 -1.94 4.12 13.27
N LEU A 179 -1.48 5.36 13.45
CA LEU A 179 -1.50 6.05 14.75
C LEU A 179 -2.93 6.17 15.29
N ARG A 180 -3.89 6.54 14.43
CA ARG A 180 -5.31 6.64 14.81
C ARG A 180 -5.86 5.30 15.33
N VAL A 181 -5.43 4.19 14.74
CA VAL A 181 -5.84 2.85 15.14
C VAL A 181 -5.17 2.43 16.46
N LEU A 182 -3.93 2.84 16.72
CA LEU A 182 -3.20 2.47 17.94
C LEU A 182 -3.58 3.30 19.17
N VAL A 183 -3.87 4.59 18.99
CA VAL A 183 -4.19 5.50 20.09
C VAL A 183 -5.57 5.22 20.70
N ARG A 184 -6.48 4.63 19.91
CA ARG A 184 -7.84 4.36 20.36
C ARG A 184 -7.89 3.13 21.28
N PRO A 185 -8.45 3.24 22.50
CA PRO A 185 -8.65 2.08 23.38
C PRO A 185 -9.53 1.00 22.74
N LEU A 186 -9.37 -0.24 23.20
CA LEU A 186 -10.21 -1.36 22.80
C LEU A 186 -11.62 -1.23 23.39
N PRO A 187 -12.64 -1.74 22.68
CA PRO A 187 -13.98 -1.87 23.24
C PRO A 187 -13.98 -2.73 24.51
N ALA A 188 -14.98 -2.51 25.37
CA ALA A 188 -15.25 -3.37 26.51
C ALA A 188 -15.68 -4.77 26.06
N ASP A 189 -15.45 -5.78 26.91
CA ASP A 189 -15.91 -7.13 26.65
C ASP A 189 -17.45 -7.13 26.46
N GLY A 190 -17.89 -7.75 25.36
CA GLY A 190 -19.31 -7.75 24.94
C GLY A 190 -19.72 -6.59 24.02
N ALA A 191 -18.86 -5.60 23.76
CA ALA A 191 -19.17 -4.50 22.84
C ALA A 191 -18.52 -4.71 21.46
N ASP A 192 -19.23 -5.34 20.50
CA ASP A 192 -18.85 -5.53 19.08
C ASP A 192 -17.33 -5.67 18.81
N VAL A 193 -16.61 -6.38 19.69
CA VAL A 193 -15.14 -6.49 19.69
C VAL A 193 -14.63 -7.12 18.40
N PRO A 194 -15.24 -8.21 17.87
CA PRO A 194 -14.80 -8.82 16.61
C PRO A 194 -14.87 -7.85 15.42
N VAL A 195 -15.89 -6.98 15.40
CA VAL A 195 -16.06 -5.96 14.36
C VAL A 195 -14.96 -4.92 14.46
N ASP A 196 -14.60 -4.47 15.67
CA ASP A 196 -13.48 -3.53 15.82
C ASP A 196 -12.17 -4.10 15.35
N GLU A 197 -11.83 -5.28 15.85
CA GLU A 197 -10.53 -5.90 15.58
C GLU A 197 -10.36 -6.12 14.08
N ALA A 198 -11.41 -6.61 13.41
CA ALA A 198 -11.41 -6.74 11.97
C ALA A 198 -11.20 -5.39 11.26
N LEU A 199 -11.89 -4.33 11.69
CA LEU A 199 -11.75 -3.00 11.09
C LEU A 199 -10.34 -2.41 11.29
N ARG A 200 -9.70 -2.64 12.44
CA ARG A 200 -8.35 -2.16 12.74
C ARG A 200 -7.29 -2.89 11.93
N THR A 201 -7.37 -4.22 11.91
CA THR A 201 -6.50 -5.08 11.09
C THR A 201 -6.63 -4.73 9.62
N TRP A 202 -7.86 -4.47 9.17
CA TRP A 202 -8.16 -4.02 7.80
C TRP A 202 -7.47 -2.72 7.45
N THR A 203 -7.65 -1.69 8.29
CA THR A 203 -7.02 -0.38 8.09
C THR A 203 -5.50 -0.54 8.04
N ALA A 204 -4.91 -1.26 9.00
CA ALA A 204 -3.46 -1.42 9.10
C ALA A 204 -2.85 -2.08 7.85
N HIS A 205 -3.48 -3.14 7.33
CA HIS A 205 -3.02 -3.81 6.11
C HIS A 205 -3.21 -2.95 4.86
N LEU A 206 -4.38 -2.32 4.68
CA LEU A 206 -4.65 -1.50 3.50
C LEU A 206 -3.71 -0.31 3.37
N VAL A 207 -3.47 0.42 4.46
CA VAL A 207 -2.62 1.62 4.39
C VAL A 207 -1.15 1.27 4.23
N THR A 208 -0.69 0.18 4.86
CA THR A 208 0.68 -0.32 4.69
C THR A 208 0.90 -0.77 3.25
N ALA A 209 -0.04 -1.53 2.68
CA ALA A 209 0.03 -1.99 1.30
C ALA A 209 -0.04 -0.82 0.30
N ALA A 210 -0.96 0.12 0.48
CA ALA A 210 -1.11 1.27 -0.40
C ALA A 210 0.13 2.16 -0.41
N ALA A 211 0.69 2.50 0.77
CA ALA A 211 1.93 3.27 0.86
C ALA A 211 3.13 2.53 0.22
N SER A 212 3.19 1.19 0.40
CA SER A 212 4.23 0.37 -0.23
C SER A 212 4.14 0.43 -1.75
N VAL A 213 2.95 0.25 -2.33
CA VAL A 213 2.76 0.31 -3.80
C VAL A 213 3.09 1.70 -4.34
N THR A 214 2.67 2.77 -3.66
CA THR A 214 2.97 4.14 -4.10
C THR A 214 4.47 4.42 -4.13
N ALA A 215 5.29 3.74 -3.33
CA ALA A 215 6.75 3.92 -3.31
C ALA A 215 7.49 2.90 -4.19
N LEU A 216 7.08 1.62 -4.21
CA LEU A 216 7.74 0.57 -4.98
C LEU A 216 7.73 0.83 -6.50
N LEU A 217 6.63 1.38 -7.01
CA LEU A 217 6.48 1.64 -8.44
C LEU A 217 7.46 2.72 -8.93
N PRO A 218 7.48 3.94 -8.37
CA PRO A 218 8.46 4.94 -8.80
C PRO A 218 9.90 4.51 -8.49
N PHE A 219 10.14 3.85 -7.35
CA PHE A 219 11.46 3.34 -7.00
C PHE A 219 12.00 2.35 -8.02
N GLY A 220 11.16 1.41 -8.46
CA GLY A 220 11.51 0.49 -9.52
C GLY A 220 11.90 1.22 -10.82
N THR A 221 11.15 2.26 -11.19
CA THR A 221 11.43 3.08 -12.37
C THR A 221 12.74 3.88 -12.22
N LEU A 222 13.00 4.49 -11.06
CA LEU A 222 14.23 5.24 -10.82
C LEU A 222 15.47 4.34 -10.88
N LEU A 223 15.40 3.16 -10.26
CA LEU A 223 16.49 2.18 -10.32
C LEU A 223 16.74 1.68 -11.75
N LEU A 224 15.68 1.41 -12.52
CA LEU A 224 15.83 1.03 -13.93
C LEU A 224 16.49 2.14 -14.74
N ARG A 225 16.06 3.39 -14.57
CA ARG A 225 16.66 4.55 -15.25
C ARG A 225 18.14 4.68 -14.91
N ALA A 226 18.48 4.71 -13.62
CA ALA A 226 19.86 4.82 -13.17
C ALA A 226 20.73 3.64 -13.66
N GLY A 227 20.19 2.43 -13.67
CA GLY A 227 20.89 1.24 -14.16
C GLY A 227 21.14 1.27 -15.67
N LEU A 228 20.17 1.72 -16.47
CA LEU A 228 20.32 1.85 -17.92
C LEU A 228 21.30 2.97 -18.29
N ASP A 229 21.19 4.14 -17.65
CA ASP A 229 22.07 5.29 -17.91
C ASP A 229 23.54 4.99 -17.55
N LEU A 230 23.79 4.15 -16.54
CA LEU A 230 25.13 3.66 -16.22
C LEU A 230 25.60 2.55 -17.16
N GLY A 231 24.68 1.70 -17.64
CA GLY A 231 24.99 0.62 -18.59
C GLY A 231 25.43 1.10 -19.97
N ASP A 232 25.01 2.30 -20.37
CA ASP A 232 25.41 2.93 -21.63
C ASP A 232 26.83 3.55 -21.59
N ARG A 233 27.47 3.59 -20.41
CA ARG A 233 28.82 4.14 -20.23
C ARG A 233 29.88 3.06 -20.41
N VAL A 234 30.97 3.41 -21.10
CA VAL A 234 32.14 2.52 -21.21
C VAL A 234 32.93 2.57 -19.90
N THR A 235 32.88 1.49 -19.12
CA THR A 235 33.66 1.34 -17.87
C THR A 235 34.86 0.43 -18.08
N GLU A 236 36.01 0.79 -17.49
CA GLU A 236 37.16 -0.09 -17.39
C GLU A 236 36.95 -1.10 -16.24
N GLY A 237 36.82 -2.39 -16.57
CA GLY A 237 36.66 -3.47 -15.58
C GLY A 237 35.24 -4.05 -15.49
N ILE A 238 35.02 -4.92 -14.49
CA ILE A 238 33.71 -5.54 -14.21
C ILE A 238 32.95 -4.64 -13.23
N ASP A 239 32.05 -3.80 -13.73
CA ASP A 239 31.09 -3.06 -12.90
C ASP A 239 29.75 -3.81 -12.81
N VAL A 240 29.36 -4.20 -11.60
CA VAL A 240 28.10 -4.91 -11.31
C VAL A 240 26.96 -3.97 -10.93
N THR A 241 27.24 -2.68 -10.73
CA THR A 241 26.27 -1.68 -10.29
C THR A 241 25.10 -1.51 -11.26
N PRO A 242 25.31 -1.38 -12.59
CA PRO A 242 24.20 -1.28 -13.54
C PRO A 242 23.27 -2.50 -13.47
N VAL A 243 23.87 -3.70 -13.35
CA VAL A 243 23.12 -4.96 -13.25
C VAL A 243 22.33 -5.02 -11.94
N ALA A 244 22.91 -4.60 -10.83
CA ALA A 244 22.25 -4.58 -9.53
C ALA A 244 21.06 -3.60 -9.50
N LEU A 245 21.21 -2.41 -10.10
CA LEU A 245 20.14 -1.42 -10.22
C LEU A 245 19.01 -1.91 -11.11
N VAL A 246 19.32 -2.48 -12.27
CA VAL A 246 18.30 -3.06 -13.15
C VAL A 246 17.55 -4.21 -12.46
N ALA A 247 18.29 -5.10 -11.78
CA ALA A 247 17.70 -6.20 -11.03
C ALA A 247 16.81 -5.72 -9.87
N GLY A 248 17.29 -4.75 -9.10
CA GLY A 248 16.53 -4.11 -8.03
C GLY A 248 15.28 -3.41 -8.57
N GLY A 249 15.39 -2.72 -9.70
CA GLY A 249 14.30 -2.02 -10.35
C GLY A 249 13.17 -2.95 -10.79
N PHE A 250 13.50 -4.03 -11.51
CA PHE A 250 12.50 -5.05 -11.86
C PHE A 250 11.88 -5.72 -10.63
N SER A 251 12.68 -5.99 -9.60
CA SER A 251 12.20 -6.61 -8.36
C SER A 251 11.23 -5.69 -7.61
N ALA A 252 11.51 -4.38 -7.56
CA ALA A 252 10.63 -3.38 -6.97
C ALA A 252 9.31 -3.25 -7.74
N LEU A 253 9.36 -3.22 -9.08
CA LEU A 253 8.15 -3.21 -9.90
C LEU A 253 7.32 -4.48 -9.72
N ALA A 254 7.94 -5.66 -9.76
CA ALA A 254 7.27 -6.94 -9.56
C ALA A 254 6.62 -7.02 -8.16
N ALA A 255 7.34 -6.56 -7.13
CA ALA A 255 6.83 -6.44 -5.78
C ALA A 255 5.64 -5.48 -5.72
N GLY A 256 5.74 -4.29 -6.31
CA GLY A 256 4.67 -3.29 -6.35
C GLY A 256 3.40 -3.83 -7.01
N LEU A 257 3.56 -4.54 -8.13
CA LEU A 257 2.44 -5.21 -8.81
C LEU A 257 1.84 -6.33 -7.95
N ALA A 258 2.66 -7.17 -7.32
CA ALA A 258 2.18 -8.24 -6.45
C ALA A 258 1.38 -7.70 -5.26
N VAL A 259 1.87 -6.64 -4.59
CA VAL A 259 1.13 -5.95 -3.52
C VAL A 259 -0.13 -5.27 -4.06
N GLY A 260 -0.09 -4.73 -5.28
CA GLY A 260 -1.25 -4.18 -5.96
C GLY A 260 -2.37 -5.20 -6.20
N VAL A 261 -2.03 -6.41 -6.63
CA VAL A 261 -3.00 -7.52 -6.78
C VAL A 261 -3.60 -7.89 -5.41
N PHE A 262 -2.76 -7.97 -4.38
CA PHE A 262 -3.23 -8.19 -3.01
C PHE A 262 -4.24 -7.11 -2.57
N LEU A 263 -3.92 -5.82 -2.80
CA LEU A 263 -4.81 -4.70 -2.48
C LEU A 263 -6.20 -4.88 -3.11
N PHE A 264 -6.27 -5.34 -4.36
CA PHE A 264 -7.55 -5.56 -5.04
C PHE A 264 -8.44 -6.56 -4.27
N GLY A 265 -7.85 -7.65 -3.79
CA GLY A 265 -8.55 -8.61 -2.94
C GLY A 265 -9.09 -7.95 -1.67
N TRP A 266 -8.31 -7.05 -1.08
CA TRP A 266 -8.62 -6.32 0.16
C TRP A 266 -9.42 -5.03 -0.03
N LEU A 267 -9.88 -4.71 -1.24
CA LEU A 267 -10.84 -3.61 -1.41
C LEU A 267 -12.27 -4.03 -1.05
N ARG A 268 -12.59 -5.33 -1.10
CA ARG A 268 -13.94 -5.83 -0.80
C ARG A 268 -14.28 -5.60 0.68
N PRO A 269 -15.33 -4.85 1.02
CA PRO A 269 -15.65 -4.58 2.43
C PRO A 269 -15.90 -5.86 3.23
N VAL A 270 -15.58 -5.82 4.53
CA VAL A 270 -16.00 -6.86 5.48
C VAL A 270 -17.53 -6.90 5.48
N ARG A 271 -18.09 -8.10 5.30
CA ARG A 271 -19.53 -8.34 5.30
C ARG A 271 -19.85 -9.20 6.51
N SER A 272 -20.91 -8.87 7.25
CA SER A 272 -21.59 -9.83 8.11
C SER A 272 -22.67 -10.50 7.27
N THR A 273 -22.50 -11.77 6.94
CA THR A 273 -23.64 -12.61 6.51
C THR A 273 -24.28 -13.16 7.78
N ALA A 274 -25.62 -13.21 7.85
CA ALA A 274 -26.31 -13.93 8.91
C ALA A 274 -25.78 -15.38 8.97
N PRO A 275 -25.66 -15.98 10.16
CA PRO A 275 -24.71 -17.07 10.40
C PRO A 275 -24.97 -18.31 9.55
N ALA A 276 -23.87 -19.00 9.24
CA ALA A 276 -23.79 -20.32 8.61
C ALA A 276 -24.38 -21.48 9.47
N LEU A 277 -25.12 -21.16 10.54
CA LEU A 277 -25.79 -22.12 11.44
C LEU A 277 -27.31 -22.18 11.22
N ALA A 278 -27.79 -21.78 10.03
CA ALA A 278 -29.05 -22.29 9.50
C ALA A 278 -28.77 -23.58 8.72
N GLY A 279 -28.40 -24.63 9.45
CA GLY A 279 -28.20 -26.00 8.97
C GLY A 279 -28.73 -26.97 10.00
#